data_AF-A0A9W6XE50-F1
#
_entry.id   AF-A0A9W6XE50-F1
#
_cell.length_a   1.000
_cell.length_b   1.000
_cell.length_c   1.000
_cell.angle_alpha   90.00
_cell.angle_beta   90.00
_cell.angle_gamma   90.00
#
_symmetry.space_group_name_H-M   'P 1'
#
loop_
_entity.id
_entity.type
_entity.pdbx_description
1 polymer ?
#
loop_
_entity_poly.entity_id
_entity_poly.type
_entity_poly.pdbx_seq_one_letter_code
_entity_poly.pdbx_strand_id
1 'polypeptide(L)'
;MQPVITNSTAGATVSDVINPFRSPFSTVPATTSPFAALKNLQVTVGNVPIWNNPVSFGYDLFVQEMSKSGVDGGLDDVTSAGLLSQRQWESLYRFVAVDIGRRLPSEDDASKSIIVSGTSNCNYALTIYYHVLREVVASVDTAMGTVSQGPVQH
;
A
#
# COMPACT_ATOMS: atom_id res chain seq x y z
N MET A 1 27.43 14.84 -11.09
CA MET A 1 26.32 15.78 -10.83
C MET A 1 25.18 15.38 -11.75
N GLN A 2 24.07 14.91 -11.18
CA GLN A 2 22.93 14.42 -11.94
C GLN A 2 22.05 15.62 -12.35
N PRO A 3 21.54 15.67 -13.60
CA PRO A 3 20.71 16.78 -14.05
C PRO A 3 19.39 16.81 -13.30
N VAL A 4 19.13 17.92 -12.60
CA VAL A 4 17.84 18.25 -12.00
C VAL A 4 17.04 19.00 -13.06
N ILE A 5 15.85 18.50 -13.42
CA ILE A 5 14.94 19.20 -14.34
C ILE A 5 14.23 20.30 -13.54
N THR A 6 14.90 21.42 -13.29
CA THR A 6 14.25 22.68 -12.91
C THR A 6 14.23 23.59 -14.13
N ASN A 7 13.03 24.00 -14.57
CA ASN A 7 12.92 25.30 -15.22
C ASN A 7 12.63 26.30 -14.10
N SER A 8 13.62 27.05 -13.63
CA SER A 8 13.31 28.21 -12.80
C SER A 8 12.50 29.18 -13.68
N THR A 9 11.29 29.50 -13.27
CA THR A 9 10.62 30.69 -13.83
C THR A 9 11.53 31.87 -13.51
N ALA A 10 11.99 32.58 -14.55
CA ALA A 10 12.90 33.71 -14.39
C ALA A 10 12.28 34.74 -13.41
N GLY A 11 12.91 34.92 -12.24
CA GLY A 11 12.45 35.84 -11.20
C GLY A 11 11.87 35.21 -9.92
N ALA A 12 11.80 33.88 -9.81
CA ALA A 12 11.36 33.23 -8.57
C ALA A 12 12.44 33.32 -7.46
N THR A 13 12.07 33.86 -6.28
CA THR A 13 12.94 34.01 -5.10
C THR A 13 12.94 32.80 -4.15
N VAL A 14 12.11 31.80 -4.45
CA VAL A 14 11.98 30.56 -3.67
C VAL A 14 12.40 29.42 -4.59
N SER A 15 13.31 28.55 -4.11
CA SER A 15 13.63 27.31 -4.80
C SER A 15 12.32 26.56 -5.03
N ASP A 16 12.01 26.26 -6.29
CA ASP A 16 10.86 25.43 -6.62
C ASP A 16 10.99 24.12 -5.86
N VAL A 17 10.04 23.84 -4.96
CA VAL A 17 9.99 22.58 -4.22
C VAL A 17 9.49 21.55 -5.21
N ILE A 18 10.39 21.03 -6.06
CA ILE A 18 10.05 19.97 -7.00
C ILE A 18 9.44 18.85 -6.18
N ASN A 19 8.17 18.57 -6.48
CA ASN A 19 7.49 17.44 -5.92
C ASN A 19 8.32 16.16 -6.28
N PRO A 20 8.86 15.43 -5.28
CA PRO A 20 9.69 14.26 -5.55
C PRO A 20 8.97 13.18 -6.36
N PHE A 21 7.63 13.13 -6.36
CA PHE A 21 6.82 12.23 -7.21
C PHE A 21 7.01 12.46 -8.71
N ARG A 22 7.41 13.66 -9.11
CA ARG A 22 7.61 14.00 -10.53
C ARG A 22 9.00 13.67 -11.02
N SER A 23 9.90 13.26 -10.12
CA SER A 23 11.26 12.91 -10.46
C SER A 23 11.35 11.42 -10.82
N PRO A 24 11.82 11.06 -12.03
CA PRO A 24 12.12 9.67 -12.37
C PRO A 24 13.33 9.11 -11.60
N PHE A 25 13.97 9.95 -10.80
CA PHE A 25 15.15 9.61 -10.00
C PHE A 25 14.87 9.64 -8.50
N SER A 26 13.67 10.04 -8.08
CA SER A 26 13.29 9.93 -6.68
C SER A 26 12.88 8.50 -6.39
N THR A 27 13.31 8.00 -5.23
CA THR A 27 12.86 6.72 -4.69
C THR A 27 11.59 6.87 -3.86
N VAL A 28 11.00 8.07 -3.77
CA VAL A 28 9.70 8.33 -3.16
C VAL A 28 8.58 7.82 -4.08
N PRO A 29 7.52 7.16 -3.57
CA PRO A 29 7.23 6.88 -2.16
C PRO A 29 7.83 5.56 -1.63
N ALA A 30 8.57 4.82 -2.46
CA ALA A 30 9.03 3.48 -2.12
C ALA A 30 10.00 3.44 -0.93
N THR A 31 10.78 4.50 -0.70
CA THR A 31 11.72 4.59 0.42
C THR A 31 11.31 5.64 1.44
N THR A 32 11.41 5.33 2.73
CA THR A 32 11.13 6.24 3.84
C THR A 32 12.19 6.15 4.92
N SER A 33 12.17 7.09 5.86
CA SER A 33 13.09 7.12 7.00
C SER A 33 12.80 5.97 7.97
N PRO A 34 13.83 5.37 8.60
CA PRO A 34 13.66 4.39 9.68
C PRO A 34 13.02 4.98 10.95
N PHE A 35 12.69 6.27 10.99
CA PHE A 35 11.92 6.88 12.07
C PHE A 35 10.49 7.27 11.68
N ALA A 36 10.15 7.17 10.39
CA ALA A 36 8.79 7.36 9.88
C ALA A 36 7.93 6.11 10.17
N ALA A 37 7.69 5.84 11.46
CA ALA A 37 6.84 4.76 11.93
C ALA A 37 5.50 5.29 12.46
N LEU A 38 4.45 4.50 12.27
CA LEU A 38 3.12 4.77 12.83
C LEU A 38 2.91 3.91 14.09
N LYS A 39 2.37 4.51 15.14
CA LYS A 39 1.94 3.84 16.37
C LYS A 39 0.42 3.90 16.50
N ASN A 40 -0.15 2.92 17.21
CA ASN A 40 -1.60 2.81 17.41
C ASN A 40 -2.35 2.86 16.06
N LEU A 41 -1.83 2.13 15.06
CA LEU A 41 -2.43 2.07 13.75
C LEU A 41 -3.74 1.29 13.82
N GLN A 42 -4.80 1.85 13.22
CA GLN A 42 -6.06 1.17 13.04
C GLN A 42 -6.64 1.48 11.67
N VAL A 43 -7.09 0.42 10.98
CA VAL A 43 -7.83 0.50 9.72
C VAL A 43 -9.26 0.05 9.97
N THR A 44 -10.22 0.80 9.45
CA THR A 44 -11.65 0.51 9.56
C THR A 44 -12.28 0.56 8.19
N VAL A 45 -13.01 -0.49 7.81
CA VAL A 45 -13.68 -0.60 6.52
C VAL A 45 -15.18 -0.71 6.77
N GLY A 46 -15.97 0.23 6.24
CA GLY A 46 -17.41 0.24 6.46
C GLY A 46 -17.81 0.25 7.95
N ASN A 47 -17.08 1.00 8.77
CA ASN A 47 -17.22 1.06 10.24
C ASN A 47 -16.86 -0.23 11.00
N VAL A 48 -16.30 -1.24 10.33
CA VAL A 48 -15.78 -2.45 10.97
C VAL A 48 -14.26 -2.34 11.11
N PRO A 49 -13.71 -2.41 12.34
CA PRO A 49 -12.27 -2.38 12.54
C PRO A 49 -11.62 -3.66 12.01
N ILE A 50 -10.49 -3.53 11.31
CA ILE A 50 -9.72 -4.69 10.80
C ILE A 50 -9.02 -5.43 11.95
N TRP A 51 -8.48 -4.70 12.92
CA TRP A 51 -7.91 -5.26 14.14
C TRP A 51 -8.79 -4.91 15.34
N ASN A 52 -8.99 -5.85 16.27
CA ASN A 52 -9.81 -5.61 17.47
C ASN A 52 -9.23 -4.47 18.34
N ASN A 53 -7.91 -4.35 18.38
CA ASN A 53 -7.20 -3.27 19.05
C ASN A 53 -6.21 -2.60 18.08
N PRO A 54 -5.95 -1.29 18.21
CA PRO A 54 -4.93 -0.61 17.43
C PRO A 54 -3.56 -1.29 17.60
N VAL A 55 -2.83 -1.45 16.50
CA VAL A 55 -1.60 -2.23 16.45
C VAL A 55 -0.36 -1.34 16.33
N SER A 56 0.75 -1.82 16.88
CA SER A 56 2.08 -1.32 16.52
C SER A 56 2.58 -2.13 15.33
N PHE A 57 2.43 -1.59 14.13
CA PHE A 57 2.71 -2.32 12.89
C PHE A 57 4.22 -2.53 12.72
N GLY A 58 4.66 -3.79 12.84
CA GLY A 58 6.06 -4.21 12.71
C GLY A 58 6.26 -5.23 11.59
N TYR A 59 7.50 -5.70 11.41
CA TYR A 59 7.83 -6.64 10.35
C TYR A 59 7.09 -7.99 10.47
N ASP A 60 6.89 -8.49 11.69
CA ASP A 60 6.12 -9.73 11.92
C ASP A 60 4.68 -9.60 11.41
N LEU A 61 3.99 -8.50 11.75
CA LEU A 61 2.65 -8.22 11.25
C LEU A 61 2.64 -8.02 9.73
N PHE A 62 3.68 -7.39 9.17
CA PHE A 62 3.84 -7.27 7.71
C PHE A 62 3.90 -8.63 7.03
N VAL A 63 4.69 -9.57 7.55
CA VAL A 63 4.80 -10.93 7.00
C VAL A 63 3.46 -11.66 7.09
N GLN A 64 2.74 -11.53 8.22
CA GLN A 64 1.42 -12.15 8.40
C GLN A 64 0.35 -11.59 7.44
N GLU A 65 0.34 -10.28 7.21
CA GLU A 65 -0.61 -9.67 6.28
C GLU A 65 -0.23 -9.97 4.81
N MET A 66 1.06 -10.06 4.49
CA MET A 66 1.54 -10.39 3.14
C MET A 66 1.52 -11.89 2.81
N SER A 67 1.52 -12.79 3.80
CA SER A 67 1.56 -14.24 3.52
C SER A 67 0.37 -14.70 2.67
N LYS A 68 -0.78 -14.04 2.79
CA LYS A 68 -1.98 -14.31 2.00
C LYS A 68 -1.92 -13.80 0.56
N SER A 69 -0.97 -12.93 0.25
CA SER A 69 -0.76 -12.36 -1.09
C SER A 69 0.22 -13.19 -1.94
N GLY A 70 0.65 -14.36 -1.44
CA GLY A 70 1.51 -15.29 -2.17
C GLY A 70 0.80 -15.95 -3.37
N VAL A 71 1.56 -16.72 -4.16
CA VAL A 71 0.98 -17.56 -5.23
C VAL A 71 -0.10 -18.45 -4.62
N ASP A 72 -1.23 -18.58 -5.33
CA ASP A 72 -2.42 -19.31 -4.87
C ASP A 72 -2.97 -18.83 -3.51
N GLY A 73 -2.86 -17.54 -3.20
CA GLY A 73 -3.35 -16.99 -1.93
C GLY A 73 -2.51 -17.41 -0.72
N GLY A 74 -1.25 -17.81 -0.94
CA GLY A 74 -0.36 -18.31 0.10
C GLY A 74 -0.56 -19.79 0.45
N LEU A 75 -1.24 -20.56 -0.41
CA LEU A 75 -1.41 -22.02 -0.24
C LEU A 75 -0.12 -22.81 -0.48
N ASP A 76 0.83 -22.23 -1.22
CA ASP A 76 2.18 -22.80 -1.41
C ASP A 76 3.22 -22.05 -0.55
N ASP A 77 3.77 -22.75 0.44
CA ASP A 77 4.74 -22.21 1.39
C ASP A 77 6.12 -21.97 0.75
N VAL A 78 6.39 -22.56 -0.42
CA VAL A 78 7.69 -22.44 -1.11
C VAL A 78 7.85 -21.08 -1.82
N THR A 79 6.74 -20.39 -2.12
CA THR A 79 6.74 -19.08 -2.81
C THR A 79 6.36 -17.91 -1.91
N SER A 80 6.10 -18.16 -0.62
CA SER A 80 5.78 -17.14 0.39
C SER A 80 6.99 -16.27 0.82
N ALA A 81 8.18 -16.55 0.28
CA ALA A 81 9.41 -15.82 0.57
C ALA A 81 9.34 -14.36 0.08
N GLY A 82 8.98 -13.46 1.00
CA GLY A 82 8.99 -12.01 0.75
C GLY A 82 10.38 -11.52 0.34
N LEU A 83 10.47 -10.78 -0.77
CA LEU A 83 11.71 -10.17 -1.27
C LEU A 83 12.32 -9.13 -0.31
N LEU A 84 11.56 -8.72 0.70
CA LEU A 84 11.94 -7.74 1.70
C LEU A 84 12.38 -8.46 2.98
N SER A 85 13.69 -8.47 3.24
CA SER A 85 14.19 -8.89 4.54
C SER A 85 13.76 -7.93 5.66
N GLN A 86 13.71 -8.41 6.90
CA GLN A 86 13.41 -7.58 8.08
C GLN A 86 14.26 -6.31 8.12
N ARG A 87 15.57 -6.44 7.89
CA ARG A 87 16.50 -5.30 7.89
C ARG A 87 16.12 -4.27 6.83
N GLN A 88 15.76 -4.69 5.62
CA GLN A 88 15.37 -3.78 4.55
C GLN A 88 14.04 -3.08 4.86
N TRP A 89 13.07 -3.81 5.41
CA TRP A 89 11.78 -3.26 5.81
C TRP A 89 11.93 -2.22 6.93
N GLU A 90 12.66 -2.56 8.00
CA GLU A 90 12.82 -1.67 9.15
C GLU A 90 13.64 -0.41 8.84
N SER A 91 14.57 -0.49 7.88
CA SER A 91 15.49 0.60 7.56
C SER A 91 15.00 1.55 6.47
N LEU A 92 14.27 1.06 5.46
CA LEU A 92 14.01 1.82 4.24
C LEU A 92 12.60 1.66 3.69
N TYR A 93 12.04 0.45 3.72
CA TYR A 93 10.83 0.07 2.96
C TYR A 93 9.63 -0.17 3.87
N ARG A 94 9.36 0.71 4.84
CA ARG A 94 8.26 0.54 5.82
C ARG A 94 6.85 0.58 5.21
N PHE A 95 6.54 -0.42 4.40
CA PHE A 95 5.23 -0.64 3.83
C PHE A 95 4.30 -1.20 4.89
N VAL A 96 3.12 -0.60 4.98
CA VAL A 96 2.02 -1.06 5.81
C VAL A 96 1.05 -1.79 4.90
N ALA A 97 1.12 -3.12 4.90
CA ALA A 97 0.21 -3.98 4.14
C ALA A 97 -0.95 -4.38 5.05
N VAL A 98 -2.19 -4.25 4.56
CA VAL A 98 -3.39 -4.58 5.34
C VAL A 98 -4.36 -5.33 4.45
N ASP A 99 -4.68 -6.56 4.84
CA ASP A 99 -5.75 -7.33 4.22
C ASP A 99 -7.12 -6.76 4.65
N ILE A 100 -7.73 -6.00 3.73
CA ILE A 100 -9.07 -5.40 3.88
C ILE A 100 -10.18 -6.29 3.30
N GLY A 101 -9.86 -7.51 2.85
CA GLY A 101 -10.78 -8.46 2.24
C GLY A 101 -11.60 -9.29 3.22
N ARG A 102 -11.47 -9.06 4.54
CA ARG A 102 -12.15 -9.80 5.62
C ARG A 102 -13.63 -9.42 5.76
N ARG A 103 -14.38 -9.55 4.65
CA ARG A 103 -15.77 -9.13 4.48
C ARG A 103 -16.65 -10.33 4.10
N LEU A 104 -17.96 -10.20 4.31
CA LEU A 104 -18.90 -11.24 3.90
C LEU A 104 -19.13 -11.16 2.38
N PRO A 105 -19.28 -12.30 1.67
CA PRO A 105 -19.56 -12.32 0.23
C PRO A 105 -20.82 -11.54 -0.18
N SER A 106 -21.78 -11.39 0.73
CA SER A 106 -23.00 -10.59 0.52
C SER A 106 -22.72 -9.08 0.42
N GLU A 107 -21.51 -8.65 0.78
CA GLU A 107 -21.09 -7.25 0.72
C GLU A 107 -20.23 -6.95 -0.51
N ASP A 108 -20.08 -7.92 -1.41
CA ASP A 108 -19.50 -7.74 -2.74
C ASP A 108 -20.34 -6.72 -3.52
N ASP A 109 -19.66 -5.84 -4.26
CA ASP A 109 -20.25 -4.74 -5.04
C ASP A 109 -20.74 -3.50 -4.25
N ALA A 110 -20.72 -3.55 -2.91
CA ALA A 110 -21.01 -2.38 -2.09
C ALA A 110 -19.77 -1.49 -1.88
N SER A 111 -19.88 -0.21 -2.24
CA SER A 111 -18.85 0.79 -1.91
C SER A 111 -18.79 1.02 -0.39
N LYS A 112 -17.61 0.81 0.20
CA LYS A 112 -17.37 1.01 1.64
C LYS A 112 -16.27 2.05 1.85
N SER A 113 -16.42 2.86 2.89
CA SER A 113 -15.39 3.81 3.31
C SER A 113 -14.22 3.09 3.98
N ILE A 114 -12.99 3.49 3.66
CA ILE A 114 -11.78 3.05 4.34
C ILE A 114 -11.27 4.22 5.18
N ILE A 115 -11.13 4.00 6.48
CA ILE A 115 -10.63 4.99 7.44
C ILE A 115 -9.32 4.45 8.00
N VAL A 116 -8.24 5.21 7.89
CA VAL A 116 -6.94 4.89 8.47
C VAL A 116 -6.62 5.91 9.55
N SER A 117 -6.30 5.43 10.73
CA SER A 117 -5.95 6.26 11.88
C SER A 117 -4.67 5.74 12.54
N GLY A 118 -3.85 6.64 13.05
CA GLY A 118 -2.58 6.30 13.68
C GLY A 118 -1.84 7.55 14.11
N THR A 119 -0.84 7.37 14.97
CA THR A 119 0.01 8.46 15.48
C THR A 119 1.39 8.35 14.85
N SER A 120 1.87 9.42 14.22
CA SER A 120 3.25 9.50 13.74
C SER A 120 4.22 9.49 14.92
N ASN A 121 5.23 8.63 14.85
CA ASN A 121 6.37 8.63 15.78
C ASN A 121 7.52 9.54 15.31
N CYS A 122 7.34 10.24 14.18
CA CYS A 122 8.33 11.15 13.62
C CYS A 122 8.04 12.60 14.05
N ASN A 123 9.10 13.37 14.31
CA ASN A 123 9.01 14.81 14.61
C ASN A 123 8.72 15.67 13.37
N TYR A 124 8.71 15.08 12.19
CA TYR A 124 8.43 15.75 10.92
C TYR A 124 7.09 15.28 10.36
N ALA A 125 6.43 16.17 9.62
CA ALA A 125 5.21 15.83 8.88
C ALA A 125 5.47 14.67 7.92
N LEU A 126 4.59 13.67 7.96
CA LEU A 126 4.64 12.52 7.05
C LEU A 126 3.55 12.70 5.98
N THR A 127 3.93 12.48 4.73
CA THR A 127 2.97 12.32 3.62
C THR A 127 2.74 10.83 3.42
N ILE A 128 1.49 10.39 3.55
CA ILE A 128 1.10 8.98 3.45
C ILE A 128 0.41 8.73 2.12
N TYR A 129 0.82 7.66 1.43
CA TYR A 129 0.24 7.22 0.17
C TYR A 129 -0.52 5.92 0.38
N TYR A 130 -1.74 5.88 -0.14
CA TYR A 130 -2.61 4.72 -0.06
C TYR A 130 -2.73 4.09 -1.45
N HIS A 131 -2.40 2.80 -1.53
CA HIS A 131 -2.68 1.97 -2.69
C HIS A 131 -3.73 0.94 -2.28
N VAL A 132 -4.92 1.05 -2.86
CA VAL A 132 -6.01 0.08 -2.65
C VAL A 132 -6.06 -0.81 -3.87
N LEU A 133 -5.76 -2.09 -3.66
CA LEU A 133 -5.81 -3.12 -4.69
C LEU A 133 -7.11 -3.91 -4.51
N ARG A 134 -7.75 -4.28 -5.62
CA ARG A 134 -8.91 -5.17 -5.62
C ARG A 134 -8.73 -6.23 -6.67
N GLU A 135 -9.21 -7.43 -6.36
CA GLU A 135 -9.26 -8.53 -7.32
C GLU A 135 -10.50 -8.39 -8.21
N VAL A 136 -10.32 -8.80 -9.46
CA VAL A 136 -11.31 -8.74 -10.51
C VAL A 136 -11.13 -9.96 -11.41
N VAL A 137 -12.23 -10.63 -11.75
CA VAL A 137 -12.23 -11.69 -12.76
C VAL A 137 -12.71 -11.11 -14.08
N ALA A 138 -11.95 -11.33 -15.14
CA ALA A 138 -12.36 -11.03 -16.51
C ALA A 138 -12.50 -12.35 -17.28
N SER A 139 -13.66 -12.58 -17.87
CA SER A 139 -13.92 -13.70 -18.77
C SER A 139 -13.82 -13.24 -20.22
N VAL A 140 -13.06 -13.99 -21.01
CA VAL A 140 -12.90 -13.75 -22.45
C VAL A 140 -13.59 -14.88 -23.20
N ASP A 141 -14.66 -14.55 -23.92
CA ASP A 141 -15.29 -15.46 -24.86
C ASP A 141 -14.58 -15.33 -26.22
N THR A 142 -13.81 -16.36 -26.57
CA THR A 142 -13.02 -16.41 -27.80
C THR A 142 -13.85 -16.71 -29.05
N ALA A 143 -15.07 -17.24 -28.89
CA ALA A 143 -15.98 -17.49 -30.01
C ALA A 143 -16.73 -16.21 -30.40
N MET A 144 -17.13 -15.40 -29.43
CA MET A 144 -17.84 -14.13 -29.66
C MET A 144 -16.93 -12.90 -29.68
N GLY A 145 -15.66 -13.05 -29.30
CA GLY A 145 -14.70 -11.94 -29.23
C GLY A 145 -15.07 -10.91 -28.15
N THR A 146 -15.79 -11.33 -27.11
CA THR A 146 -16.25 -10.42 -26.05
C THR A 146 -15.42 -10.61 -24.77
N VAL A 147 -15.22 -9.51 -24.05
CA VAL A 147 -14.59 -9.50 -22.73
C VAL A 147 -15.62 -8.96 -21.75
N SER A 148 -15.92 -9.74 -20.73
CA SER A 148 -16.80 -9.33 -19.63
C SER A 148 -16.05 -9.40 -18.31
N GLN A 149 -16.36 -8.45 -17.43
CA GLN A 149 -15.83 -8.40 -16.08
C GLN A 149 -16.91 -8.92 -15.13
N GLY A 150 -16.59 -9.96 -14.37
CA GLY A 150 -17.49 -10.56 -13.38
C GLY A 150 -17.01 -10.32 -11.95
N PRO A 151 -17.90 -10.48 -10.95
CA PRO A 151 -17.49 -10.57 -9.55
C PRO A 151 -16.54 -11.76 -9.35
N VAL A 152 -15.65 -11.67 -8.36
CA VAL A 152 -14.71 -12.75 -8.03
C VAL A 152 -15.52 -13.97 -7.59
N GLN A 153 -15.38 -15.09 -8.29
CA GLN A 153 -15.98 -16.36 -7.90
C GLN A 153 -15.03 -17.02 -6.88
N HIS A 154 -15.46 -17.09 -5.61
CA HIS A 154 -14.81 -17.89 -4.58
C HIS A 154 -15.23 -19.36 -4.67
#